data_AF-A0A7X7LIA4-F1
#
_entry.id   AF-A0A7X7LIA4-F1
#
_cell.length_a   1.000
_cell.length_b   1.000
_cell.length_c   1.000
_cell.angle_alpha   90.00
_cell.angle_beta   90.00
_cell.angle_gamma   90.00
#
_symmetry.space_group_name_H-M   'P 1'
#
loop_
_entity.id
_entity.type
_entity.pdbx_description
1 polymer ?
#
loop_
_entity_poly.entity_id
_entity_poly.type
_entity_poly.pdbx_seq_one_letter_code
_entity_poly.pdbx_strand_id
1 'polypeptide(L)'
;MKYIFKSILLFCFSGFLLILSSCQDSNTCDQIIETPLVVDFAVAVDSVTVNDTTIKAVTVICPELPDTVLIDNKNTGQFELFLNPNDDFSRFAISVSVPNQINDTLIENITLFDTLKIQYTRKPVLLSTACGFILNFEIASVAYSGQIIDSIKVENKLVSNERKDHLKIIVPRSGFTIPSK
;
A
#
# COMPACT_ATOMS: atom_id res chain seq x y z
N MET A 1 -26.62 64.18 18.33
CA MET A 1 -26.45 62.84 18.96
C MET A 1 -27.08 61.68 18.17
N LYS A 2 -28.25 61.82 17.52
CA LYS A 2 -28.90 60.72 16.75
C LYS A 2 -28.08 60.13 15.59
N TYR A 3 -27.25 60.93 14.91
CA TYR A 3 -26.47 60.48 13.74
C TYR A 3 -25.21 59.67 14.11
N ILE A 4 -24.60 59.95 15.26
CA ILE A 4 -23.42 59.23 15.76
C ILE A 4 -23.80 57.80 16.16
N PHE A 5 -24.95 57.64 16.83
CA PHE A 5 -25.46 56.32 17.23
C PHE A 5 -25.82 55.45 16.02
N LYS A 6 -26.35 56.07 14.96
CA LYS A 6 -26.69 55.39 13.70
C LYS A 6 -25.46 54.93 12.93
N SER A 7 -24.37 55.70 13.01
CA SER A 7 -23.10 55.37 12.35
C SER A 7 -22.34 54.24 13.05
N ILE A 8 -22.41 54.17 14.39
CA ILE A 8 -21.82 53.07 15.19
C ILE A 8 -22.56 51.76 14.93
N LEU A 9 -23.90 51.80 14.86
CA LEU A 9 -24.72 50.62 14.57
C LEU A 9 -24.42 50.02 13.19
N LEU A 10 -24.20 50.88 12.19
CA LEU A 10 -23.85 50.45 10.83
C LEU A 10 -22.47 49.79 10.76
N PHE A 11 -21.50 50.31 11.53
CA PHE A 11 -20.14 49.76 11.59
C PHE A 11 -20.10 48.40 12.31
N CYS A 12 -20.87 48.25 13.40
CA CYS A 12 -21.04 46.95 14.07
C CYS A 12 -21.75 45.92 13.20
N PHE A 13 -22.75 46.33 12.41
CA PHE A 13 -23.46 45.43 11.49
C PHE A 13 -22.54 44.98 10.34
N SER A 14 -21.71 45.87 9.80
CA SER A 14 -20.69 45.53 8.80
C SER A 14 -19.60 44.60 9.36
N GLY A 15 -19.18 44.81 10.61
CA GLY A 15 -18.23 43.94 11.29
C GLY A 15 -18.79 42.54 11.54
N PHE A 16 -20.09 42.44 11.89
CA PHE A 16 -20.77 41.17 12.13
C PHE A 16 -20.93 40.31 10.87
N LEU A 17 -21.08 40.92 9.70
CA LEU A 17 -21.16 40.21 8.42
C LEU A 17 -19.84 39.56 7.99
N LEU A 18 -18.68 40.12 8.39
CA LEU A 18 -17.36 39.56 8.09
C LEU A 18 -17.02 38.33 8.94
N ILE A 19 -17.68 38.14 10.08
CA ILE A 19 -17.46 37.00 10.97
C ILE A 19 -18.23 35.75 10.49
N LEU A 20 -19.25 35.93 9.64
CA LEU A 20 -20.09 34.85 9.14
C LEU A 20 -19.56 34.21 7.84
N SER A 21 -18.51 34.77 7.21
CA SER A 21 -17.93 34.24 5.96
C SER A 21 -16.84 33.18 6.17
N SER A 22 -16.62 32.72 7.41
CA SER A 22 -15.58 31.73 7.74
C SER A 22 -16.08 30.28 7.76
N CYS A 23 -17.29 30.01 7.25
CA CYS A 23 -17.75 28.64 7.04
C CYS A 23 -17.19 28.13 5.71
N GLN A 24 -15.98 27.57 5.74
CA GLN A 24 -15.43 26.83 4.61
C GLN A 24 -16.02 25.41 4.66
N ASP A 25 -16.61 24.95 3.57
CA ASP A 25 -17.25 23.62 3.48
C ASP A 25 -16.27 22.54 3.96
N SER A 26 -16.68 21.75 4.95
CA SER A 26 -15.81 20.83 5.70
C SER A 26 -15.38 19.58 4.91
N ASN A 27 -15.63 19.52 3.60
CA ASN A 27 -15.67 18.28 2.83
C ASN A 27 -14.90 18.29 1.51
N THR A 28 -13.91 19.16 1.31
CA THR A 28 -13.16 19.20 0.04
C THR A 28 -11.67 18.99 0.25
N CYS A 29 -11.30 17.79 0.71
CA CYS A 29 -9.99 17.25 0.35
C CYS A 29 -10.15 16.46 -0.96
N ASP A 30 -9.99 17.15 -2.09
CA ASP A 30 -10.07 16.54 -3.43
C ASP A 30 -8.75 15.82 -3.81
N GLN A 31 -7.79 15.76 -2.88
CA GLN A 31 -6.47 15.17 -3.08
C GLN A 31 -6.41 13.74 -2.54
N ILE A 32 -5.66 12.87 -3.21
CA ILE A 32 -5.41 11.51 -2.74
C ILE A 32 -4.50 11.58 -1.50
N ILE A 33 -5.01 11.11 -0.37
CA ILE A 33 -4.30 11.10 0.93
C ILE A 33 -3.63 9.76 1.24
N GLU A 34 -3.99 8.70 0.52
CA GLU A 34 -3.44 7.37 0.72
C GLU A 34 -2.10 7.21 0.01
N THR A 35 -1.17 6.51 0.65
CA THR A 35 0.17 6.23 0.13
C THR A 35 0.40 4.71 0.03
N PRO A 36 -0.29 4.02 -0.90
CA PRO A 36 -0.20 2.57 -1.00
C PRO A 36 1.14 2.13 -1.61
N LEU A 37 1.73 1.09 -1.02
CA LEU A 37 2.79 0.31 -1.65
C LEU A 37 2.17 -0.62 -2.70
N VAL A 38 2.31 -0.26 -3.96
CA VAL A 38 1.91 -1.10 -5.10
C VAL A 38 2.95 -2.19 -5.35
N VAL A 39 2.49 -3.44 -5.36
CA VAL A 39 3.29 -4.65 -5.56
C VAL A 39 2.76 -5.46 -6.72
N ASP A 40 3.62 -5.74 -7.69
CA ASP A 40 3.34 -6.57 -8.86
C ASP A 40 3.92 -7.97 -8.74
N PHE A 41 3.34 -8.91 -9.49
CA PHE A 41 3.86 -10.25 -9.66
C PHE A 41 4.34 -10.52 -11.08
N ALA A 42 5.44 -11.24 -11.18
CA ALA A 42 5.93 -11.76 -12.44
C ALA A 42 6.54 -13.16 -12.27
N VAL A 43 6.50 -13.94 -13.35
CA VAL A 43 7.05 -15.30 -13.37
C VAL A 43 8.38 -15.29 -14.13
N ALA A 44 9.41 -15.88 -13.52
CA ALA A 44 10.70 -16.09 -14.17
C ALA A 44 10.55 -17.16 -15.27
N VAL A 45 10.64 -16.78 -16.53
CA VAL A 45 10.56 -17.70 -17.69
C VAL A 45 11.87 -18.44 -17.91
N ASP A 46 12.99 -17.77 -17.63
CA ASP A 46 14.35 -18.30 -17.60
C ASP A 46 15.18 -17.46 -16.60
N SER A 47 16.52 -17.62 -16.55
CA SER A 47 17.40 -16.90 -15.61
C SER A 47 17.43 -15.37 -15.79
N VAL A 48 16.82 -14.83 -16.86
CA VAL A 48 16.91 -13.42 -17.27
C VAL A 48 15.55 -12.82 -17.65
N THR A 49 14.66 -13.62 -18.22
CA THR A 49 13.37 -13.24 -18.79
C THR A 49 12.27 -13.39 -17.75
N VAL A 50 11.59 -12.29 -17.47
CA VAL A 50 10.48 -12.22 -16.53
C VAL A 50 9.23 -11.78 -17.29
N ASN A 51 8.12 -12.51 -17.11
CA ASN A 51 6.85 -12.18 -17.74
C ASN A 51 5.80 -11.84 -16.68
N ASP A 52 5.11 -10.72 -16.84
CA ASP A 52 4.05 -10.31 -15.91
C ASP A 52 2.94 -11.38 -15.94
N THR A 53 2.43 -11.74 -14.77
CA THR A 53 1.49 -12.84 -14.63
C THR A 53 0.62 -12.68 -13.39
N THR A 54 -0.62 -13.16 -13.52
CA THR A 54 -1.55 -13.30 -12.40
C THR A 54 -1.18 -14.52 -11.55
N ILE A 55 -0.85 -14.31 -10.28
CA ILE A 55 -0.73 -15.43 -9.33
C ILE A 55 -2.13 -15.80 -8.84
N LYS A 56 -2.37 -17.11 -8.71
CA LYS A 56 -3.65 -17.65 -8.27
C LYS A 56 -3.69 -17.82 -6.76
N ALA A 57 -4.86 -17.62 -6.16
CA ALA A 57 -5.12 -17.92 -4.75
C ALA A 57 -4.10 -17.28 -3.79
N VAL A 58 -3.75 -16.02 -4.02
CA VAL A 58 -2.87 -15.26 -3.14
C VAL A 58 -3.66 -14.79 -1.93
N THR A 59 -3.11 -15.03 -0.75
CA THR A 59 -3.58 -14.43 0.51
C THR A 59 -2.43 -13.65 1.13
N VAL A 60 -2.71 -12.43 1.61
CA VAL A 60 -1.72 -11.58 2.27
C VAL A 60 -2.25 -11.13 3.61
N ILE A 61 -1.46 -11.33 4.66
CA ILE A 61 -1.76 -10.93 6.03
C ILE A 61 -0.67 -10.00 6.55
N CYS A 62 -1.06 -9.09 7.44
CA CYS A 62 -0.12 -8.25 8.20
C CYS A 62 -0.02 -8.81 9.63
N PRO A 63 1.09 -9.45 10.03
CA PRO A 63 1.22 -10.05 11.37
C PRO A 63 1.13 -9.02 12.52
N GLU A 64 1.36 -7.75 12.21
CA GLU A 64 1.30 -6.65 13.18
C GLU A 64 -0.14 -6.20 13.48
N LEU A 65 -1.10 -6.60 12.64
CA LEU A 65 -2.52 -6.32 12.80
C LEU A 65 -3.26 -7.64 13.09
N PRO A 66 -3.80 -7.84 14.30
CA PRO A 66 -4.57 -9.04 14.60
C PRO A 66 -5.76 -9.16 13.64
N ASP A 67 -6.04 -10.38 13.18
CA ASP A 67 -7.20 -10.76 12.36
C ASP A 67 -7.39 -9.95 11.06
N THR A 68 -6.31 -9.35 10.52
CA THR A 68 -6.39 -8.56 9.29
C THR A 68 -5.85 -9.34 8.09
N VAL A 69 -6.78 -9.83 7.26
CA VAL A 69 -6.49 -10.32 5.91
C VAL A 69 -6.56 -9.14 4.95
N LEU A 70 -5.42 -8.76 4.36
CA LEU A 70 -5.34 -7.65 3.41
C LEU A 70 -5.84 -8.09 2.02
N ILE A 71 -5.59 -9.35 1.67
CA ILE A 71 -6.02 -9.98 0.43
C ILE A 71 -6.41 -11.40 0.77
N ASP A 72 -7.62 -11.80 0.37
CA ASP A 72 -8.13 -13.15 0.63
C ASP A 72 -8.35 -13.90 -0.69
N ASN A 73 -7.58 -14.98 -0.88
CA ASN A 73 -7.71 -15.96 -1.96
C ASN A 73 -8.03 -15.34 -3.34
N LYS A 74 -7.27 -14.30 -3.72
CA LYS A 74 -7.52 -13.54 -4.95
C LYS A 74 -6.54 -13.96 -6.04
N ASN A 75 -7.05 -14.12 -7.26
CA ASN A 75 -6.20 -14.16 -8.45
C ASN A 75 -5.85 -12.73 -8.83
N THR A 76 -4.58 -12.35 -8.68
CA THR A 76 -4.15 -10.98 -8.99
C THR A 76 -2.74 -10.92 -9.52
N GLY A 77 -2.48 -9.99 -10.44
CA GLY A 77 -1.14 -9.63 -10.89
C GLY A 77 -0.53 -8.47 -10.11
N GLN A 78 -1.36 -7.72 -9.38
CA GLN A 78 -0.96 -6.54 -8.62
C GLN A 78 -1.79 -6.41 -7.34
N PHE A 79 -1.22 -5.83 -6.30
CA PHE A 79 -1.94 -5.47 -5.10
C PHE A 79 -1.33 -4.29 -4.36
N GLU A 80 -2.13 -3.66 -3.50
CA GLU A 80 -1.71 -2.53 -2.67
C GLU A 80 -1.56 -3.00 -1.21
N LEU A 81 -0.45 -2.63 -0.59
CA LEU A 81 -0.18 -2.80 0.83
C LEU A 81 0.01 -1.44 1.50
N PHE A 82 -0.30 -1.36 2.79
CA PHE A 82 -0.09 -0.15 3.57
C PHE A 82 1.05 -0.37 4.56
N LEU A 83 2.05 0.52 4.51
CA LEU A 83 3.18 0.48 5.42
C LEU A 83 2.77 1.04 6.79
N ASN A 84 3.33 0.46 7.84
CA ASN A 84 3.11 0.87 9.22
C ASN A 84 3.66 2.29 9.44
N PRO A 85 2.81 3.29 9.75
CA PRO A 85 3.25 4.66 9.95
C PRO A 85 4.05 4.84 11.25
N ASN A 86 3.93 3.90 12.19
CA ASN A 86 4.48 4.00 13.53
C ASN A 86 5.81 3.27 13.72
N ASP A 87 6.23 2.45 12.76
CA ASP A 87 7.51 1.73 12.78
C ASP A 87 8.34 2.01 11.50
N ASP A 88 9.64 1.73 11.53
CA ASP A 88 10.56 1.84 10.39
C ASP A 88 10.59 0.57 9.52
N PHE A 89 9.70 -0.38 9.80
CA PHE A 89 9.49 -1.55 8.98
C PHE A 89 8.04 -1.99 8.98
N SER A 90 7.67 -2.78 7.98
CA SER A 90 6.43 -3.55 7.95
C SER A 90 6.74 -4.99 7.59
N ARG A 91 5.99 -5.92 8.19
CA ARG A 91 6.02 -7.33 7.81
C ARG A 91 4.71 -7.75 7.18
N PHE A 92 4.80 -8.60 6.17
CA PHE A 92 3.67 -9.25 5.54
C PHE A 92 3.95 -10.74 5.43
N ALA A 93 2.92 -11.57 5.60
CA ALA A 93 2.97 -12.98 5.25
C ALA A 93 2.11 -13.18 4.01
N ILE A 94 2.68 -13.83 3.00
CA ILE A 94 2.07 -14.14 1.72
C ILE A 94 1.92 -15.65 1.66
N SER A 95 0.73 -16.14 1.36
CA SER A 95 0.51 -17.55 1.12
C SER A 95 -0.11 -17.77 -0.24
N VAL A 96 0.35 -18.82 -0.93
CA VAL A 96 -0.16 -19.23 -2.23
C VAL A 96 -0.56 -20.69 -2.16
N SER A 97 -1.78 -20.99 -2.59
CA SER A 97 -2.27 -22.36 -2.72
C SER A 97 -1.89 -22.91 -4.09
N VAL A 98 -1.11 -23.99 -4.10
CA VAL A 98 -0.49 -24.55 -5.29
C VAL A 98 -0.93 -26.00 -5.47
N PRO A 99 -1.27 -26.43 -6.69
CA PRO A 99 -1.59 -27.82 -6.93
C PRO A 99 -0.34 -28.69 -6.75
N ASN A 100 -0.38 -29.64 -5.81
CA ASN A 100 0.64 -30.66 -5.68
C ASN A 100 0.35 -31.77 -6.69
N GLN A 101 1.24 -31.93 -7.66
CA GLN A 101 1.10 -32.92 -8.73
C GLN A 101 2.28 -33.88 -8.73
N ILE A 102 1.99 -35.17 -8.80
CA ILE A 102 2.97 -36.22 -9.10
C ILE A 102 2.55 -36.85 -10.42
N ASN A 103 3.42 -36.80 -11.43
CA ASN A 103 3.16 -37.34 -12.78
C ASN A 103 1.82 -36.84 -13.36
N ASP A 104 1.61 -35.53 -13.39
CA ASP A 104 0.39 -34.84 -13.86
C ASP A 104 -0.92 -35.22 -13.15
N THR A 105 -0.84 -35.98 -12.06
CA THR A 105 -2.00 -36.33 -11.23
C THR A 105 -2.04 -35.39 -10.02
N LEU A 106 -3.13 -34.63 -9.89
CA LEU A 106 -3.39 -33.78 -8.72
C LEU A 106 -3.64 -34.68 -7.49
N ILE A 107 -2.80 -34.56 -6.47
CA ILE A 107 -2.96 -35.29 -5.21
C ILE A 107 -3.73 -34.41 -4.21
N GLU A 108 -3.20 -33.24 -3.92
CA GLU A 108 -3.77 -32.27 -2.99
C GLU A 108 -3.27 -30.86 -3.32
N ASN A 109 -3.86 -29.83 -2.74
CA ASN A 109 -3.27 -28.49 -2.82
C ASN A 109 -2.38 -28.28 -1.61
N ILE A 110 -1.15 -27.81 -1.83
CA ILE A 110 -0.25 -27.39 -0.76
C ILE A 110 -0.32 -25.88 -0.65
N THR A 111 -0.41 -25.36 0.57
CA THR A 111 -0.25 -23.93 0.82
C THR A 111 1.18 -23.66 1.20
N LEU A 112 1.85 -22.84 0.41
CA LEU A 112 3.20 -22.37 0.70
C LEU A 112 3.11 -20.98 1.31
N PHE A 113 4.10 -20.65 2.14
CA PHE A 113 4.15 -19.40 2.88
C PHE A 113 5.49 -18.71 2.65
N ASP A 114 5.44 -17.41 2.43
CA ASP A 114 6.59 -16.54 2.49
C ASP A 114 6.32 -15.32 3.34
N THR A 115 7.40 -14.78 3.90
CA THR A 115 7.38 -13.52 4.63
C THR A 115 8.07 -12.45 3.80
N LEU A 116 7.56 -11.23 3.90
CA LEU A 116 8.11 -10.04 3.30
C LEU A 116 8.36 -9.03 4.43
N LYS A 117 9.59 -8.56 4.57
CA LYS A 117 9.95 -7.48 5.49
C LYS A 117 10.48 -6.30 4.68
N ILE A 118 9.85 -5.15 4.84
CA ILE A 118 10.23 -3.92 4.17
C ILE A 118 10.72 -2.95 5.23
N GLN A 119 11.93 -2.43 5.06
CA GLN A 119 12.48 -1.36 5.90
C GLN A 119 12.46 -0.06 5.12
N TYR A 120 12.10 1.04 5.79
CA TYR A 120 11.92 2.34 5.15
C TYR A 120 12.13 3.48 6.13
N THR A 121 12.27 4.69 5.57
CA THR A 121 12.23 5.94 6.33
C THR A 121 10.93 6.68 6.04
N ARG A 122 10.42 7.40 7.03
CA ARG A 122 9.15 8.13 6.98
C ARG A 122 9.39 9.62 6.76
N LYS A 123 8.68 10.22 5.81
CA LYS A 123 8.78 11.63 5.45
C LYS A 123 7.39 12.28 5.45
N PRO A 124 7.04 13.06 6.48
CA PRO A 124 5.78 13.80 6.48
C PRO A 124 5.80 14.89 5.40
N VAL A 125 4.73 14.98 4.62
CA VAL A 125 4.54 15.98 3.57
C VAL A 125 3.21 16.68 3.79
N LEU A 126 3.24 18.01 3.88
CA LEU A 126 2.02 18.82 3.93
C LEU A 126 1.36 18.81 2.55
N LEU A 127 0.15 18.28 2.44
CA LEU A 127 -0.64 18.35 1.21
C LEU A 127 -1.24 19.74 1.02
N SER A 128 -1.98 20.20 2.03
CA SER A 128 -2.57 21.55 2.09
C SER A 128 -3.00 21.86 3.52
N THR A 129 -3.35 23.11 3.79
CA THR A 129 -3.94 23.51 5.08
C THR A 129 -5.28 22.83 5.34
N ALA A 130 -6.01 22.42 4.29
CA ALA A 130 -7.29 21.72 4.39
C ALA A 130 -7.13 20.20 4.56
N CYS A 131 -6.17 19.59 3.85
CA CYS A 131 -5.95 18.12 3.84
C CYS A 131 -4.94 17.64 4.90
N GLY A 132 -4.17 18.55 5.48
CA GLY A 132 -3.14 18.21 6.47
C GLY A 132 -1.91 17.52 5.87
N PHE A 133 -1.32 16.61 6.63
CA PHE A 133 -0.08 15.91 6.29
C PHE A 133 -0.34 14.46 5.88
N ILE A 134 0.44 13.97 4.92
CA ILE A 134 0.57 12.55 4.60
C ILE A 134 1.98 12.06 4.95
N LEU A 135 2.16 10.74 5.00
CA LEU A 135 3.46 10.11 5.18
C LEU A 135 3.89 9.46 3.87
N ASN A 136 4.96 9.99 3.28
CA ASN A 136 5.69 9.28 2.24
C ASN A 136 6.70 8.35 2.90
N PHE A 137 6.97 7.22 2.25
CA PHE A 137 7.94 6.23 2.72
C PHE A 137 9.04 6.05 1.68
N GLU A 138 10.30 6.04 2.11
CA GLU A 138 11.43 5.73 1.24
C GLU A 138 12.01 4.37 1.62
N ILE A 139 11.86 3.39 0.72
CA ILE A 139 12.29 2.01 0.91
C ILE A 139 13.81 1.94 0.98
N ALA A 140 14.31 1.47 2.12
CA ALA A 140 15.73 1.23 2.36
C ALA A 140 16.14 -0.18 1.90
N SER A 141 15.37 -1.19 2.29
CA SER A 141 15.64 -2.59 1.92
C SER A 141 14.40 -3.46 1.99
N VAL A 142 14.42 -4.56 1.23
CA VAL A 142 13.37 -5.57 1.23
C VAL A 142 14.01 -6.94 1.46
N ALA A 143 13.46 -7.72 2.37
CA ALA A 143 13.91 -9.08 2.69
C ALA A 143 12.72 -10.05 2.64
N TYR A 144 13.00 -11.31 2.29
CA TYR A 144 11.99 -12.36 2.15
C TYR A 144 12.53 -13.74 2.55
N SER A 145 11.65 -14.71 2.83
CA SER A 145 12.05 -16.05 3.28
C SER A 145 12.42 -17.04 2.18
N GLY A 146 11.90 -16.87 0.95
CA GLY A 146 12.38 -17.57 -0.24
C GLY A 146 11.75 -18.93 -0.54
N GLN A 147 10.55 -19.24 -0.04
CA GLN A 147 9.83 -20.48 -0.37
C GLN A 147 8.97 -20.36 -1.64
N ILE A 148 8.47 -19.16 -1.92
CA ILE A 148 7.61 -18.80 -3.06
C ILE A 148 8.33 -17.77 -3.93
N ILE A 149 8.93 -16.80 -3.27
CA ILE A 149 9.60 -15.64 -3.84
C ILE A 149 11.01 -16.07 -4.21
N ASP A 150 11.31 -16.04 -5.51
CA ASP A 150 12.67 -16.24 -5.99
C ASP A 150 13.50 -14.97 -5.81
N SER A 151 12.93 -13.83 -6.20
CA SER A 151 13.57 -12.53 -6.05
C SER A 151 12.56 -11.38 -6.01
N ILE A 152 13.01 -10.20 -5.55
CA ILE A 152 12.20 -8.98 -5.54
C ILE A 152 13.01 -7.87 -6.22
N LYS A 153 12.40 -7.26 -7.25
CA LYS A 153 12.93 -6.05 -7.87
C LYS A 153 12.24 -4.83 -7.27
N VAL A 154 13.04 -3.85 -6.85
CA VAL A 154 12.55 -2.54 -6.39
C VAL A 154 12.57 -1.59 -7.60
N GLU A 155 11.40 -1.32 -8.16
CA GLU A 155 11.24 -0.41 -9.32
C GLU A 155 11.25 1.05 -8.86
N ASN A 156 10.55 1.35 -7.76
CA ASN A 156 10.52 2.67 -7.16
C ASN A 156 10.64 2.58 -5.63
N LYS A 157 11.55 3.37 -5.07
CA LYS A 157 11.79 3.42 -3.62
C LYS A 157 10.85 4.37 -2.89
N LEU A 158 10.28 5.36 -3.58
CA LEU A 158 9.43 6.36 -2.95
C LEU A 158 7.97 5.93 -3.04
N VAL A 159 7.40 5.55 -1.90
CA VAL A 159 5.96 5.32 -1.72
C VAL A 159 5.31 6.64 -1.36
N SER A 160 4.45 7.12 -2.25
CA SER A 160 3.68 8.35 -2.11
C SER A 160 2.25 8.15 -2.61
N ASN A 161 1.47 9.23 -2.61
CA ASN A 161 0.12 9.25 -3.14
C ASN A 161 0.03 9.23 -4.68
N GLU A 162 1.17 9.16 -5.39
CA GLU A 162 1.22 9.10 -6.86
C GLU A 162 1.00 7.68 -7.42
N ARG A 163 0.74 6.67 -6.57
CA ARG A 163 0.41 5.26 -6.94
C ARG A 163 1.27 4.71 -8.09
N LYS A 164 2.59 4.73 -7.94
CA LYS A 164 3.53 4.09 -8.88
C LYS A 164 3.76 2.63 -8.51
N ASP A 165 4.25 1.83 -9.44
CA ASP A 165 4.72 0.47 -9.13
C ASP A 165 6.01 0.56 -8.31
N HIS A 166 6.06 -0.11 -7.15
CA HIS A 166 7.19 -0.02 -6.24
C HIS A 166 8.00 -1.31 -6.23
N LEU A 167 7.33 -2.44 -6.04
CA LEU A 167 7.96 -3.75 -5.93
C LEU A 167 7.42 -4.67 -7.01
N LYS A 168 8.30 -5.47 -7.59
CA LYS A 168 7.95 -6.59 -8.45
C LYS A 168 8.48 -7.87 -7.81
N ILE A 169 7.56 -8.71 -7.35
CA ILE A 169 7.84 -10.04 -6.79
C ILE A 169 7.96 -11.02 -7.95
N ILE A 170 9.12 -11.68 -8.04
CA ILE A 170 9.41 -12.69 -9.04
C ILE A 170 9.24 -14.06 -8.40
N VAL A 171 8.43 -14.90 -9.02
CA VAL A 171 8.20 -16.29 -8.61
C VAL A 171 8.71 -17.25 -9.70
N PRO A 172 9.18 -18.46 -9.35
CA PRO A 172 9.72 -19.41 -10.31
C PRO A 172 8.61 -20.01 -11.20
N ARG A 173 8.92 -20.30 -12.47
CA ARG A 173 8.00 -20.93 -13.44
C ARG A 173 7.77 -22.41 -13.20
N SER A 174 8.78 -23.14 -12.74
CA SER A 174 8.62 -24.54 -12.35
C SER A 174 7.74 -24.56 -11.11
N GLY A 175 6.54 -25.16 -11.24
CA GLY A 175 5.53 -25.22 -10.19
C GLY A 175 6.20 -25.46 -8.84
N PHE A 176 6.07 -24.47 -7.96
CA PHE A 176 6.60 -24.40 -6.60
C PHE A 176 7.30 -25.69 -6.14
N THR A 177 8.55 -25.84 -6.55
CA THR A 177 9.37 -26.97 -6.14
C THR A 177 9.68 -26.77 -4.68
N ILE A 178 9.02 -27.56 -3.83
CA ILE A 178 9.32 -27.66 -2.40
C ILE A 178 10.80 -28.05 -2.29
N PRO A 179 11.67 -27.25 -1.64
CA PRO A 179 13.04 -27.66 -1.43
C PRO A 179 13.05 -28.94 -0.58
N SER A 180 13.59 -30.03 -1.12
CA SER A 180 13.86 -31.23 -0.35
C SER A 180 14.92 -30.89 0.70
N LYS A 181 14.52 -30.92 1.97
CA LYS A 181 15.43 -30.78 3.10
C LYS A 181 16.35 -31.99 3.23
#